data_AF-W9ALX9-F1
#
_entry.id   AF-W9ALX9-F1
#
_cell.length_a   1.000
_cell.length_b   1.000
_cell.length_c   1.000
_cell.angle_alpha   90.00
_cell.angle_beta   90.00
_cell.angle_gamma   90.00
#
_symmetry.space_group_name_H-M   'P 1'
#
loop_
_entity.id
_entity.type
_entity.pdbx_description
1 polymer ?
#
loop_
_entity_poly.entity_id
_entity_poly.type
_entity_poly.pdbx_seq_one_letter_code
_entity_poly.pdbx_strand_id
1 'polypeptide(L)'
;MKKFLKLTLAVFLSTGLLAACGSGEENATSFFAENESDWPELEVIENEIGSDFESINVENDEGNSRVILYENNGKPVYKSVYILDEQRLKIMSIGEDGEGQVYNEVIG
;
A
#
# COMPACT_ATOMS: atom_id res chain seq x y z
N MET A 1 21.13 -21.79 47.03
CA MET A 1 20.24 -22.76 47.67
C MET A 1 19.13 -23.11 46.68
N LYS A 2 19.11 -24.32 46.14
CA LYS A 2 18.06 -24.80 45.22
C LYS A 2 16.88 -25.29 46.05
N LYS A 3 15.72 -24.69 45.89
CA LYS A 3 14.44 -25.27 46.35
C LYS A 3 13.55 -25.45 45.14
N PHE A 4 13.42 -26.71 44.75
CA PHE A 4 12.48 -27.19 43.76
C PHE A 4 11.08 -27.12 44.37
N LEU A 5 10.18 -26.34 43.77
CA LEU A 5 8.76 -26.41 44.06
C LEU A 5 8.07 -27.00 42.84
N LYS A 6 7.57 -28.23 43.00
CA LYS A 6 6.82 -28.98 42.00
C LYS A 6 5.33 -28.67 42.13
N LEU A 7 4.70 -28.59 40.95
CA LEU A 7 3.37 -29.12 40.61
C LEU A 7 2.13 -28.39 41.14
N THR A 8 1.37 -27.77 40.24
CA THR A 8 -0.03 -28.18 40.03
C THR A 8 -0.50 -27.91 38.61
N LEU A 9 -1.03 -28.97 38.03
CA LEU A 9 -1.69 -29.08 36.73
C LEU A 9 -3.00 -28.30 36.74
N ALA A 10 -3.20 -27.40 35.76
CA ALA A 10 -4.52 -26.87 35.41
C ALA A 10 -4.75 -27.12 33.93
N VAL A 11 -5.53 -28.17 33.63
CA VAL A 11 -6.15 -28.40 32.33
C VAL A 11 -7.44 -27.59 32.33
N PHE A 12 -7.55 -26.56 31.49
CA PHE A 12 -8.83 -25.98 31.13
C PHE A 12 -8.84 -25.57 29.64
N LEU A 13 -9.58 -26.39 28.90
CA LEU A 13 -10.46 -26.10 27.78
C LEU A 13 -9.96 -25.29 26.57
N SER A 14 -9.90 -26.05 25.46
CA SER A 14 -10.15 -25.63 24.09
C SER A 14 -11.18 -24.50 23.94
N THR A 15 -10.79 -23.42 23.27
CA THR A 15 -11.63 -22.72 22.29
C THR A 15 -10.77 -21.86 21.39
N GLY A 16 -10.98 -22.01 20.08
CA GLY A 16 -10.81 -20.93 19.12
C GLY A 16 -9.43 -20.79 18.50
N LEU A 17 -9.26 -21.39 17.32
CA LEU A 17 -8.40 -20.79 16.31
C LEU A 17 -8.84 -19.33 16.11
N LEU A 18 -7.93 -18.38 16.34
CA LEU A 18 -7.88 -17.19 15.51
C LEU A 18 -6.57 -17.29 14.75
N ALA A 19 -6.60 -18.07 13.67
CA ALA A 19 -5.79 -17.73 12.52
C ALA A 19 -6.33 -16.39 12.01
N ALA A 20 -5.84 -15.29 12.59
CA ALA A 20 -5.89 -14.00 11.92
C ALA A 20 -4.79 -14.05 10.85
N CYS A 21 -5.04 -14.81 9.78
CA CYS A 21 -4.39 -14.54 8.51
C CYS A 21 -4.99 -13.22 8.04
N GLY A 22 -4.38 -12.11 8.45
CA GLY A 22 -4.58 -10.82 7.82
C GLY A 22 -3.89 -10.89 6.46
N SER A 23 -4.59 -11.42 5.47
CA SER A 23 -4.23 -11.34 4.05
C SER A 23 -4.47 -9.89 3.58
N GLY A 24 -3.63 -8.97 4.03
CA GLY A 24 -3.70 -7.54 3.71
C GLY A 24 -2.56 -7.05 2.81
N GLU A 25 -1.45 -7.77 2.72
CA GLU A 25 -0.25 -7.35 1.97
C GLU A 25 -0.24 -7.83 0.51
N GLU A 26 -1.22 -8.62 0.07
CA GLU A 26 -1.17 -9.28 -1.24
C GLU A 26 -1.75 -8.43 -2.39
N ASN A 27 -2.45 -7.33 -2.10
CA ASN A 27 -3.23 -6.58 -3.09
C ASN A 27 -2.45 -5.45 -3.78
N ALA A 28 -1.60 -4.73 -3.04
CA ALA A 28 -0.89 -3.59 -3.60
C ALA A 28 0.28 -4.01 -4.50
N THR A 29 1.14 -4.92 -4.04
CA THR A 29 2.24 -5.43 -4.86
C THR A 29 1.74 -6.17 -6.10
N SER A 30 0.62 -6.91 -6.01
CA SER A 30 0.03 -7.55 -7.19
C SER A 30 -0.49 -6.52 -8.20
N PHE A 31 -1.05 -5.40 -7.74
CA PHE A 31 -1.53 -4.33 -8.63
C PHE A 31 -0.41 -3.75 -9.50
N PHE A 32 0.75 -3.43 -8.91
CA PHE A 32 1.90 -2.93 -9.69
C PHE A 32 2.33 -3.97 -10.73
N ALA A 33 2.56 -5.22 -10.32
CA ALA A 33 3.00 -6.28 -11.22
C ALA A 33 2.01 -6.61 -12.34
N GLU A 34 0.70 -6.50 -12.09
CA GLU A 34 -0.34 -6.77 -13.08
C GLU A 34 -0.49 -5.65 -14.11
N ASN A 35 -0.17 -4.40 -13.77
CA ASN A 35 -0.47 -3.22 -14.59
C ASN A 35 0.78 -2.50 -15.13
N GLU A 36 1.99 -2.78 -14.63
CA GLU A 36 3.24 -2.10 -15.02
C GLU A 36 3.48 -2.09 -16.54
N SER A 37 3.08 -3.16 -17.25
CA SER A 37 3.23 -3.27 -18.70
C SER A 37 2.41 -2.23 -19.48
N ASP A 38 1.25 -1.82 -18.96
CA ASP A 38 0.32 -0.92 -19.66
C ASP A 38 0.39 0.51 -19.10
N TRP A 39 0.91 0.65 -17.87
CA TRP A 39 0.89 1.88 -17.09
C TRP A 39 2.33 2.28 -16.75
N PRO A 40 3.04 2.97 -17.68
CA PRO A 40 4.47 3.25 -17.54
C PRO A 40 4.82 4.12 -16.33
N GLU A 41 3.85 4.87 -15.79
CA GLU A 41 4.05 5.63 -14.57
C GLU A 41 4.19 4.76 -13.31
N LEU A 42 3.73 3.51 -13.32
CA LEU A 42 3.77 2.65 -12.13
C LEU A 42 5.20 2.31 -11.71
N GLU A 43 6.12 2.11 -12.66
CA GLU A 43 7.55 1.91 -12.36
C GLU A 43 8.12 3.13 -11.62
N VAL A 44 7.79 4.34 -12.06
CA VAL A 44 8.28 5.57 -11.41
C VAL A 44 7.63 5.75 -10.04
N ILE A 45 6.33 5.46 -9.91
CA ILE A 45 5.62 5.56 -8.64
C ILE A 45 6.22 4.59 -7.62
N GLU A 46 6.45 3.33 -7.99
CA GLU A 46 7.06 2.34 -7.11
C GLU A 46 8.47 2.77 -6.66
N ASN A 47 9.26 3.34 -7.57
CA ASN A 47 10.59 3.85 -7.24
C ASN A 47 10.57 5.05 -6.27
N GLU A 48 9.58 5.94 -6.39
CA GLU A 48 9.50 7.18 -5.60
C GLU A 48 8.82 7.00 -4.24
N ILE A 49 7.76 6.20 -4.16
CA ILE A 49 6.94 6.04 -2.94
C ILE A 49 6.77 4.58 -2.48
N GLY A 50 7.36 3.61 -3.19
CA GLY A 50 7.22 2.19 -2.90
C GLY A 50 5.92 1.58 -3.43
N SER A 51 5.72 0.29 -3.12
CA SER A 51 4.53 -0.49 -3.47
C SER A 51 3.83 -1.14 -2.26
N ASP A 52 4.31 -0.84 -1.04
CA ASP A 52 3.80 -1.38 0.22
C ASP A 52 2.66 -0.49 0.76
N PHE A 53 1.47 -0.68 0.18
CA PHE A 53 0.24 0.00 0.57
C PHE A 53 -0.82 -1.01 0.99
N GLU A 54 -1.68 -0.64 1.94
CA GLU A 54 -2.83 -1.47 2.32
C GLU A 54 -3.88 -1.53 1.19
N SER A 55 -4.10 -0.41 0.50
CA SER A 55 -5.03 -0.33 -0.62
C SER A 55 -4.54 0.63 -1.70
N ILE A 56 -4.87 0.30 -2.95
CA ILE A 56 -4.66 1.14 -4.13
C ILE A 56 -6.01 1.34 -4.81
N ASN A 57 -6.43 2.60 -4.91
CA ASN A 57 -7.73 2.97 -5.47
C ASN A 57 -7.52 3.78 -6.75
N VAL A 58 -7.97 3.25 -7.88
CA VAL A 58 -8.00 3.97 -9.15
C VAL A 58 -9.25 4.85 -9.16
N GLU A 59 -9.07 6.15 -8.94
CA GLU A 59 -10.16 7.14 -8.90
C GLU A 59 -10.58 7.59 -10.31
N ASN A 60 -9.68 7.53 -11.27
CA ASN A 60 -9.94 7.83 -12.67
C ASN A 60 -8.92 7.11 -13.55
N ASP A 61 -9.37 6.41 -14.58
CA ASP A 61 -8.56 5.89 -15.69
C ASP A 61 -9.15 6.20 -17.07
N GLU A 62 -10.20 7.03 -17.11
CA GLU A 62 -10.85 7.46 -18.33
C GLU A 62 -10.31 8.80 -18.83
N GLY A 63 -10.36 8.99 -20.15
CA GLY A 63 -9.94 10.23 -20.81
C GLY A 63 -8.42 10.36 -20.93
N ASN A 64 -7.88 11.54 -20.60
CA ASN A 64 -6.46 11.88 -20.74
C ASN A 64 -5.72 11.93 -19.39
N SER A 65 -6.26 11.31 -18.35
CA SER A 65 -5.56 11.22 -17.08
C SER A 65 -5.80 9.92 -16.34
N ARG A 66 -4.81 9.47 -15.56
CA ARG A 66 -4.97 8.45 -14.52
C ARG A 66 -4.75 9.08 -13.15
N VAL A 67 -5.65 8.82 -12.21
CA VAL A 67 -5.59 9.31 -10.84
C VAL A 67 -5.69 8.12 -9.90
N ILE A 68 -4.67 7.94 -9.07
CA ILE A 68 -4.57 6.80 -8.15
C ILE A 68 -4.34 7.33 -6.73
N LEU A 69 -5.07 6.78 -5.77
CA LEU A 69 -4.88 6.99 -4.34
C LEU A 69 -4.23 5.76 -3.72
N TYR A 70 -3.26 6.01 -2.85
CA TYR A 70 -2.55 4.98 -2.10
C TYR A 70 -2.88 5.17 -0.63
N GLU A 71 -3.37 4.12 0.02
CA GLU A 71 -3.90 4.20 1.38
C GLU A 71 -3.13 3.30 2.34
N ASN A 72 -2.94 3.80 3.55
CA ASN A 72 -2.43 3.05 4.69
C ASN A 72 -3.32 3.33 5.91
N ASN A 73 -3.67 2.29 6.66
CA ASN A 73 -4.62 2.34 7.77
C ASN A 73 -5.98 2.94 7.35
N GLY A 74 -6.44 2.60 6.14
CA GLY A 74 -7.68 3.13 5.54
C GLY A 74 -7.72 4.65 5.33
N LYS A 75 -6.55 5.31 5.25
CA LYS A 75 -6.43 6.74 4.95
C LYS A 75 -5.52 6.96 3.74
N PRO A 76 -5.90 7.82 2.78
CA PRO A 76 -5.02 8.24 1.71
C PRO A 76 -3.74 8.89 2.26
N VAL A 77 -2.59 8.36 1.84
CA VAL A 77 -1.26 8.88 2.19
C VAL A 77 -0.55 9.49 0.99
N TYR A 78 -0.80 8.95 -0.22
CA TYR A 78 -0.32 9.52 -1.48
C TYR A 78 -1.42 9.59 -2.53
N LYS A 79 -1.22 10.51 -3.48
CA LYS A 79 -1.98 10.60 -4.72
C LYS A 79 -1.03 10.75 -5.89
N SER A 80 -1.25 9.98 -6.95
CA SER A 80 -0.64 10.25 -8.25
C SER A 80 -1.66 10.81 -9.25
N VAL A 81 -1.17 11.64 -10.16
CA VAL A 81 -1.89 12.09 -11.35
C VAL A 81 -0.94 11.93 -12.53
N TYR A 82 -1.33 11.12 -13.50
CA TYR A 82 -0.61 10.96 -14.76
C TYR A 82 -1.45 11.56 -15.89
N ILE A 83 -0.86 12.44 -16.69
CA ILE A 83 -1.49 13.02 -17.89
C ILE A 83 -0.90 12.30 -19.10
N LEU A 84 -1.74 11.55 -19.84
CA LEU A 84 -1.26 10.58 -20.85
C LEU A 84 -0.57 11.28 -22.03
N ASP A 85 -1.23 12.28 -22.62
CA ASP A 85 -0.69 13.02 -23.78
C ASP A 85 0.58 13.83 -23.46
N GLU A 86 0.72 14.27 -22.21
CA GLU A 86 1.90 15.01 -21.75
C GLU A 86 2.99 14.09 -21.19
N GLN A 87 2.67 12.81 -20.99
CA GLN A 87 3.47 11.84 -20.26
C GLN A 87 4.01 12.41 -18.94
N ARG A 88 3.21 13.25 -18.28
CA ARG A 88 3.58 13.96 -17.06
C ARG A 88 3.01 13.23 -15.85
N LEU A 89 3.90 12.83 -14.96
CA LEU A 89 3.55 12.24 -13.67
C LEU A 89 3.74 13.28 -12.56
N LYS A 90 2.72 13.43 -11.72
CA LYS A 90 2.79 14.15 -10.46
C LYS A 90 2.43 13.23 -9.30
N ILE A 91 3.25 13.20 -8.25
CA ILE A 91 3.00 12.47 -7.00
C ILE A 91 2.95 13.48 -5.85
N MET A 92 1.93 13.37 -5.01
CA MET A 92 1.71 14.21 -3.85
C MET A 92 1.61 13.36 -2.59
N SER A 93 2.35 13.73 -1.54
CA SER A 93 2.04 13.33 -0.17
C SER A 93 0.80 14.09 0.28
N ILE A 94 -0.18 13.38 0.82
CA ILE A 94 -1.46 13.93 1.30
C ILE A 94 -1.82 13.40 2.69
N GLY A 95 -0.91 12.66 3.34
CA GLY A 95 -1.11 12.10 4.66
C GLY A 95 -0.96 13.12 5.80
N GLU A 96 -1.31 12.68 7.01
CA GLU A 96 -1.31 13.52 8.22
C GLU A 96 0.08 14.02 8.63
N ASP A 97 1.15 13.34 8.20
CA ASP A 97 2.54 13.71 8.49
C ASP A 97 3.08 14.83 7.59
N GLY A 98 2.29 15.28 6.59
CA GLY A 98 2.58 16.46 5.77
C GLY A 98 2.05 16.35 4.34
N GLU A 99 1.53 17.48 3.84
CA GLU A 99 1.14 17.64 2.44
C GLU A 99 2.30 18.24 1.61
N GLY A 100 2.61 17.65 0.47
CA GLY A 100 3.72 18.14 -0.36
C GLY A 100 3.89 17.43 -1.68
N GLN A 101 4.51 18.12 -2.64
CA GLN A 101 4.90 17.51 -3.91
C GLN A 101 6.10 16.60 -3.68
N VAL A 102 5.95 15.32 -4.04
CA VAL A 102 7.04 14.34 -4.04
C VAL A 102 7.73 14.33 -5.40
N TYR A 103 6.93 14.30 -6.47
CA TYR A 103 7.42 14.16 -7.84
C TYR A 103 6.57 14.99 -8.81
N ASN A 104 7.17 15.54 -9.88
CA ASN A 104 6.47 16.26 -10.94
C ASN A 104 7.32 16.41 -12.21
N GLU A 105 7.39 15.37 -13.04
CA GLU A 105 8.24 15.36 -14.23
C GLU A 105 7.52 14.72 -15.43
N VAL A 106 8.09 14.94 -16.63
CA VAL A 106 7.74 14.20 -17.85
C VAL A 106 8.59 12.93 -17.89
N ILE A 107 7.97 11.78 -18.06
CA ILE A 107 8.60 10.45 -17.92
C ILE A 107 8.67 9.66 -19.24
N GLY A 108 8.31 10.30 -20.36
CA GLY A 108 8.30 9.72 -21.70
C GLY A 108 9.10 10.52 -22.73
#